data_AF-A0A350KNP9-F1
#
_entry.id   AF-A0A350KNP9-F1
#
_cell.length_a   1.000
_cell.length_b   1.000
_cell.length_c   1.000
_cell.angle_alpha   90.00
_cell.angle_beta   90.00
_cell.angle_gamma   90.00
#
_symmetry.space_group_name_H-M   'P 1'
#
loop_
_entity.id
_entity.type
_entity.pdbx_description
1 polymer ?
#
loop_
_entity_poly.entity_id
_entity_poly.type
_entity_poly.pdbx_seq_one_letter_code
_entity_poly.pdbx_strand_id
1 'polypeptide(L)'
;MKMKIMRLSRAQARTVGAYKRVFESDDGRAVLVDLMRRAEMTGMPSPKKEPTDWAFAEGKRACVLEILQMLGIDEQKSLELYKEGAE
;
A
#
# COMPACT_ATOMS: atom_id res chain seq x y z
N MET A 1 8.84 3.21 19.72
CA MET A 1 8.80 4.67 19.43
C MET A 1 7.37 5.15 19.64
N LYS A 2 7.09 6.06 20.58
CA LYS A 2 5.72 6.58 20.80
C LYS A 2 5.33 7.44 19.59
N MET A 3 4.37 6.99 18.80
CA MET A 3 3.80 7.78 17.71
C MET A 3 3.19 9.06 18.31
N LYS A 4 3.76 10.22 17.97
CA LYS A 4 3.12 11.53 18.20
C LYS A 4 1.78 11.50 17.47
N ILE A 5 0.67 11.72 18.20
CA ILE A 5 -0.65 11.91 17.59
C ILE A 5 -0.60 13.21 16.79
N MET A 6 -0.26 13.12 15.51
CA MET A 6 -0.25 14.25 14.60
C MET A 6 -1.69 14.44 14.12
N ARG A 7 -2.33 15.56 14.48
CA ARG A 7 -3.67 15.88 13.99
C ARG A 7 -3.59 16.14 12.47
N LEU A 8 -4.29 15.32 11.70
CA LEU A 8 -4.43 15.50 10.26
C LEU A 8 -5.14 16.82 9.97
N SER A 9 -4.70 17.53 8.92
CA SER A 9 -5.46 18.65 8.38
C SER A 9 -6.82 18.17 7.83
N ARG A 10 -7.79 19.07 7.71
CA ARG A 10 -9.10 18.74 7.11
C ARG A 10 -8.96 18.17 5.69
N ALA A 11 -8.00 18.67 4.91
CA ALA A 11 -7.72 18.17 3.57
C ALA A 11 -7.20 16.72 3.62
N GLN A 12 -6.21 16.44 4.47
CA GLN A 12 -5.68 15.08 4.67
C GLN A 12 -6.74 14.12 5.18
N ALA A 13 -7.58 14.52 6.14
CA ALA A 13 -8.66 13.68 6.65
C ALA A 13 -9.70 13.33 5.57
N ARG A 14 -10.03 14.28 4.67
CA ARG A 14 -10.89 14.01 3.52
C ARG A 14 -10.26 13.02 2.55
N THR A 15 -8.97 13.19 2.24
CA THR A 15 -8.22 12.27 1.38
C THR A 15 -8.18 10.87 1.97
N VAL A 16 -7.82 10.72 3.25
CA VAL A 16 -7.86 9.44 3.98
C VAL A 16 -9.25 8.80 3.90
N GLY A 17 -10.31 9.58 4.14
CA GLY A 17 -11.68 9.09 4.02
C GLY A 17 -12.04 8.61 2.61
N ALA A 18 -11.49 9.25 1.56
CA ALA A 18 -11.69 8.82 0.18
C ALA A 18 -10.94 7.50 -0.12
N TYR A 19 -9.68 7.38 0.31
CA TYR A 19 -8.92 6.14 0.21
C TYR A 19 -9.67 4.98 0.85
N LYS A 20 -10.16 5.17 2.08
CA LYS A 20 -10.95 4.16 2.80
C LYS A 20 -12.19 3.74 2.02
N ARG A 21 -13.04 4.69 1.62
CA ARG A 21 -14.26 4.36 0.85
C ARG A 21 -13.98 3.59 -0.44
N VAL A 22 -12.88 3.91 -1.13
CA VAL A 22 -12.51 3.21 -2.37
C VAL A 22 -12.01 1.80 -2.05
N PHE A 23 -10.96 1.69 -1.23
CA PHE A 23 -10.26 0.42 -1.02
C PHE A 23 -10.91 -0.52 0.02
N GLU A 24 -11.95 -0.07 0.72
CA GLU A 24 -12.80 -0.95 1.53
C GLU A 24 -13.89 -1.66 0.71
N SER A 25 -14.19 -1.18 -0.50
CA SER A 25 -15.09 -1.85 -1.44
C SER A 25 -14.46 -3.12 -2.02
N ASP A 26 -15.28 -4.07 -2.49
CA ASP A 26 -14.79 -5.34 -3.04
C ASP A 26 -13.87 -5.14 -4.25
N ASP A 27 -14.30 -4.33 -5.21
CA ASP A 27 -13.48 -3.97 -6.38
C ASP A 27 -12.20 -3.22 -5.98
N GLY A 28 -12.32 -2.29 -5.02
CA GLY A 28 -11.18 -1.58 -4.48
C GLY A 28 -10.15 -2.50 -3.83
N ARG A 29 -10.60 -3.48 -3.04
CA ARG A 29 -9.74 -4.50 -2.45
C ARG A 29 -9.04 -5.33 -3.53
N ALA A 30 -9.76 -5.77 -4.56
CA ALA A 30 -9.18 -6.51 -5.68
C ALA A 30 -8.07 -5.69 -6.39
N VAL A 31 -8.31 -4.40 -6.64
CA VAL A 31 -7.31 -3.49 -7.21
C VAL A 31 -6.12 -3.29 -6.28
N LEU A 32 -6.33 -3.16 -4.96
CA LEU A 32 -5.23 -3.03 -4.00
C LEU A 32 -4.33 -4.26 -4.02
N VAL A 33 -4.90 -5.46 -4.06
CA VAL A 33 -4.13 -6.71 -4.16
C VAL A 33 -3.33 -6.76 -5.47
N ASP A 34 -3.91 -6.38 -6.61
CA ASP A 34 -3.19 -6.29 -7.88
C ASP A 34 -2.00 -5.31 -7.79
N LEU A 35 -2.22 -4.12 -7.24
CA LEU A 35 -1.16 -3.14 -7.05
C LEU A 35 -0.03 -3.68 -6.17
N MET A 36 -0.37 -4.38 -5.08
CA MET A 36 0.61 -5.04 -4.20
C MET A 36 1.45 -6.08 -4.96
N ARG A 37 0.84 -6.88 -5.84
CA ARG A 37 1.57 -7.83 -6.69
C ARG A 37 2.50 -7.14 -7.67
N ARG A 38 2.00 -6.14 -8.38
CA ARG A 38 2.77 -5.40 -9.40
C ARG A 38 3.93 -4.62 -8.79
N ALA A 39 3.82 -4.25 -7.51
CA ALA A 39 4.87 -3.63 -6.73
C ALA A 39 5.84 -4.65 -6.08
N GLU A 40 5.60 -5.96 -6.22
CA GLU A 40 6.41 -7.00 -5.58
C GLU A 40 6.48 -6.80 -4.04
N MET A 41 5.34 -6.49 -3.41
CA MET A 41 5.27 -6.15 -1.97
C MET A 41 5.59 -7.31 -1.04
N THR A 42 5.54 -8.55 -1.53
CA THR A 42 5.82 -9.76 -0.75
C THR A 42 6.80 -10.65 -1.48
N GLY A 43 7.68 -11.31 -0.72
CA GLY A 43 8.72 -12.18 -1.29
C GLY A 43 10.00 -11.41 -1.61
N MET A 44 10.94 -12.09 -2.27
CA MET A 44 12.18 -11.42 -2.72
C MET A 44 11.91 -10.61 -3.98
N PRO A 45 12.27 -9.32 -4.03
CA PRO A 45 12.20 -8.54 -5.25
C PRO A 45 12.98 -9.22 -6.37
N SER A 46 12.42 -9.20 -7.58
CA SER A 46 13.14 -9.73 -8.74
C SER A 46 14.37 -8.86 -8.98
N PRO A 47 15.57 -9.46 -9.16
CA PRO A 47 16.80 -8.71 -9.30
C PRO A 47 16.71 -7.77 -10.52
N LYS A 48 17.11 -6.51 -10.33
CA LYS A 48 17.19 -5.53 -11.41
C LYS A 48 18.65 -5.27 -11.79
N LYS A 49 18.90 -5.05 -13.08
CA LYS A 49 20.24 -4.83 -13.62
C LYS A 49 20.66 -3.37 -13.53
N GLU A 50 19.76 -2.46 -13.89
CA GLU A 50 20.05 -1.03 -13.94
C GLU A 50 19.57 -0.31 -12.67
N PRO A 51 20.31 0.69 -12.16
CA PRO A 51 19.87 1.51 -11.02
C PRO A 51 18.50 2.19 -11.24
N THR A 52 18.17 2.53 -12.49
CA THR A 52 16.88 3.13 -12.85
C THR A 52 15.71 2.16 -12.63
N ASP A 53 15.92 0.87 -12.89
CA ASP A 53 14.92 -0.16 -12.68
C ASP A 53 14.66 -0.38 -11.19
N TRP A 54 15.71 -0.29 -10.36
CA TRP A 54 15.60 -0.30 -8.91
C TRP A 54 14.79 0.89 -8.41
N ALA A 55 15.13 2.11 -8.86
CA ALA A 55 14.41 3.32 -8.46
C ALA A 55 12.92 3.26 -8.86
N PHE A 56 12.62 2.76 -10.06
CA PHE A 56 11.24 2.57 -10.50
C PHE A 56 10.50 1.53 -9.66
N ALA A 57 11.14 0.40 -9.35
CA ALA A 57 10.55 -0.63 -8.50
C ALA A 57 10.24 -0.12 -7.09
N GLU A 58 11.16 0.66 -6.50
CA GLU A 58 10.92 1.26 -5.18
C GLU A 58 9.85 2.35 -5.20
N GLY A 59 9.77 3.13 -6.28
CA GLY A 59 8.68 4.10 -6.44
C GLY A 59 7.30 3.43 -6.42
N LYS A 60 7.16 2.26 -7.05
CA LYS A 60 5.92 1.47 -6.99
C LYS A 60 5.61 1.01 -5.57
N ARG A 61 6.60 0.48 -4.84
CA ARG A 61 6.43 0.01 -3.45
C ARG A 61 6.07 1.15 -2.51
N ALA A 62 6.75 2.29 -2.62
CA ALA A 62 6.45 3.48 -1.84
C ALA A 62 4.99 3.93 -2.04
N CYS A 63 4.52 3.97 -3.28
CA CYS A 63 3.13 4.32 -3.58
C CYS A 63 2.12 3.38 -2.91
N VAL A 64 2.37 2.06 -2.95
CA VAL A 64 1.49 1.09 -2.27
C VAL A 64 1.55 1.23 -0.74
N LEU A 65 2.73 1.44 -0.17
CA LEU A 65 2.89 1.67 1.27
C LEU A 65 2.14 2.92 1.74
N GLU A 66 2.15 3.99 0.97
CA GLU A 66 1.37 5.20 1.26
C GLU A 66 -0.13 4.91 1.28
N ILE A 67 -0.64 4.11 0.34
CA ILE A 67 -2.06 3.69 0.33
C ILE A 67 -2.36 2.91 1.62
N LEU A 68 -1.56 1.90 1.96
CA LEU A 68 -1.74 1.10 3.18
C LEU A 68 -1.72 1.97 4.45
N GLN A 69 -0.83 2.96 4.50
CA GLN A 69 -0.76 3.93 5.60
C GLN A 69 -2.04 4.78 5.70
N MET A 70 -2.58 5.25 4.57
CA MET A 70 -3.84 6.01 4.55
C MET A 70 -5.03 5.16 5.01
N LEU A 71 -5.00 3.86 4.73
CA LEU A 71 -6.01 2.91 5.22
C LEU A 71 -5.83 2.55 6.69
N GLY A 72 -4.65 2.82 7.27
CA GLY A 72 -4.30 2.42 8.63
C GLY A 72 -4.04 0.92 8.74
N ILE A 73 -3.62 0.30 7.65
CA ILE A 73 -3.27 -1.13 7.58
C ILE A 73 -1.82 -1.28 8.05
N ASP A 74 -1.61 -2.16 9.01
CA ASP A 74 -0.27 -2.51 9.50
C ASP A 74 0.36 -3.66 8.69
N GLU A 75 1.59 -4.02 9.04
CA GLU A 75 2.35 -5.07 8.34
C GLU A 75 1.61 -6.40 8.33
N GLN A 76 1.06 -6.83 9.47
CA GLN A 76 0.37 -8.10 9.59
C GLN A 76 -0.88 -8.14 8.71
N LYS A 77 -1.71 -7.09 8.77
CA LYS A 77 -2.91 -6.98 7.95
C LYS A 77 -2.60 -6.86 6.46
N SER A 78 -1.47 -6.26 6.10
CA SER A 78 -1.00 -6.22 4.71
C SER A 78 -0.68 -7.61 4.16
N LEU A 79 -0.03 -8.47 4.96
CA LEU A 79 0.27 -9.85 4.57
C LEU A 79 -1.00 -10.70 4.40
N GLU A 80 -1.99 -10.50 5.27
CA GLU A 80 -3.30 -11.18 5.17
C GLU A 80 -4.02 -10.80 3.88
N LEU A 81 -4.16 -9.50 3.59
CA LEU A 81 -4.80 -9.00 2.37
C LEU A 81 -4.15 -9.57 1.09
N TYR A 82 -2.82 -9.64 1.08
CA TYR A 82 -2.11 -10.22 -0.04
C TYR A 82 -2.47 -11.70 -0.27
N LYS A 83 -2.52 -12.49 0.81
CA LYS A 83 -2.83 -13.93 0.76
C LYS A 83 -4.29 -14.17 0.36
N GLU A 84 -5.23 -13.43 0.95
CA GLU A 84 -6.66 -13.56 0.69
C GLU A 84 -7.01 -13.33 -0.79
N GLY A 85 -6.32 -12.43 -1.46
CA GLY A 85 -6.57 -12.19 -2.88
C GLY A 85 -5.80 -13.10 -3.84
N ALA A 86 -4.81 -13.88 -3.35
CA ALA A 86 -3.94 -14.78 -4.13
C ALA A 86 -4.51 -16.16 -4.43
N GLU A 87 -5.68 -16.46 -3.86
CA GLU A 87 -6.55 -17.58 -4.24
C GLU A 87 -7.54 -17.16 -5.33
#